data_AF-D2QD39-F1
#
_entry.id   AF-D2QD39-F1
#
_cell.length_a   1.000
_cell.length_b   1.000
_cell.length_c   1.000
_cell.angle_alpha   90.00
_cell.angle_beta   90.00
_cell.angle_gamma   90.00
#
_symmetry.space_group_name_H-M   'P 1'
#
loop_
_entity.id
_entity.type
_entity.pdbx_description
1 polymer ?
#
loop_
_entity_poly.entity_id
_entity_poly.type
_entity_poly.pdbx_seq_one_letter_code
_entity_poly.pdbx_strand_id
1 'polypeptide(L)' 'MVTIKNKYILLAAGFWIAGLALTLLGAYGKSHQWSATGTLLTIGISGQAIGFGFLGFAIMQAVFRKK' A
#
# COMPACT_ATOMS: atom_id res chain seq x y z
N MET A 1 20.34 -4.61 11.46
CA MET A 1 19.36 -3.51 11.58
C MET A 1 19.21 -2.87 10.20
N VAL A 2 18.13 -3.15 9.47
CA VAL A 2 17.92 -2.60 8.12
C VAL A 2 17.40 -1.17 8.26
N THR A 3 18.27 -0.17 8.09
CA THR A 3 17.88 1.24 8.12
C THR A 3 17.39 1.66 6.74
N ILE A 4 16.06 1.66 6.54
CA ILE A 4 15.46 2.28 5.36
C ILE A 4 15.68 3.79 5.47
N LYS A 5 16.65 4.32 4.72
CA LYS A 5 17.00 5.75 4.74
C LYS A 5 15.92 6.65 4.14
N ASN A 6 15.00 6.09 3.34
CA ASN A 6 13.96 6.86 2.66
C ASN A 6 12.58 6.62 3.29
N LYS A 7 12.07 7.63 4.00
CA LYS A 7 10.73 7.62 4.63
C LYS A 7 9.59 7.26 3.66
N TYR A 8 9.74 7.59 2.37
CA TYR A 8 8.73 7.29 1.35
C TYR A 8 8.71 5.81 0.96
N ILE A 9 9.84 5.10 1.04
CA ILE A 9 9.89 3.64 0.86
C ILE A 9 9.18 2.96 2.02
N LEU A 10 9.39 3.45 3.25
CA LEU A 10 8.70 2.91 4.43
C LEU A 10 7.18 3.16 4.36
N LEU A 11 6.76 4.36 3.94
CA LEU A 11 5.35 4.67 3.69
C LEU A 11 4.76 3.77 2.60
N ALA A 12 5.47 3.60 1.48
CA ALA A 12 5.03 2.72 0.40
C ALA A 12 4.79 1.29 0.89
N ALA A 13 5.75 0.72 1.63
CA ALA A 13 5.64 -0.61 2.21
C ALA A 13 4.47 -0.71 3.21
N GLY A 14 4.28 0.30 4.07
CA GLY A 14 3.16 0.33 5.02
C GLY A 14 1.80 0.32 4.31
N PHE A 15 1.63 1.16 3.29
CA PHE A 15 0.41 1.21 2.48
C PHE A 15 0.16 -0.10 1.72
N TRP A 16 1.22 -0.72 1.22
CA TRP A 16 1.14 -2.03 0.55
C TRP A 16 0.68 -3.13 1.49
N ILE A 17 1.29 -3.27 2.67
CA ILE A 17 0.96 -4.31 3.64
C ILE A 17 -0.47 -4.12 4.16
N ALA A 18 -0.84 -2.88 4.53
CA ALA A 18 -2.19 -2.57 4.98
C ALA A 18 -3.23 -2.82 3.87
N GLY A 19 -2.93 -2.41 2.64
CA GLY A 19 -3.78 -2.62 1.48
C GLY A 19 -3.99 -4.11 1.16
N LEU A 20 -2.93 -4.92 1.23
CA LEU A 20 -3.01 -6.37 1.09
C LEU A 20 -3.86 -7.00 2.20
N ALA A 21 -3.65 -6.63 3.46
CA ALA A 21 -4.43 -7.15 4.58
C ALA A 21 -5.93 -6.85 4.41
N LEU A 22 -6.29 -5.62 4.04
CA LEU A 22 -7.68 -5.24 3.79
C LEU A 22 -8.28 -5.95 2.57
N THR A 23 -7.48 -6.17 1.52
CA THR A 23 -7.93 -6.90 0.33
C THR A 23 -8.21 -8.37 0.65
N LEU A 24 -7.32 -9.01 1.42
CA LEU A 24 -7.49 -10.39 1.87
C LEU A 24 -8.70 -10.53 2.81
N LEU A 25 -8.88 -9.58 3.74
CA LEU A 25 -10.06 -9.52 4.61
C LEU A 25 -11.34 -9.31 3.80
N GLY A 26 -11.32 -8.47 2.77
CA GLY A 26 -12.44 -8.28 1.85
C GLY A 26 -12.76 -9.56 1.07
N ALA A 27 -11.75 -10.25 0.55
CA ALA A 27 -11.92 -11.52 -0.15
C ALA A 27 -12.50 -12.61 0.76
N TYR A 28 -12.05 -12.68 2.02
CA TYR A 28 -12.63 -13.55 3.03
C TYR A 28 -14.06 -13.14 3.40
N GLY A 29 -14.32 -11.84 3.55
CA GLY A 29 -15.66 -11.31 3.80
C GLY A 29 -16.65 -11.65 2.69
N LYS A 30 -16.17 -11.72 1.44
CA LYS A 30 -16.98 -12.14 0.29
C LYS A 30 -17.52 -13.57 0.45
N SER A 31 -16.69 -14.52 0.92
CA SER A 31 -17.15 -15.90 1.15
C SER A 31 -18.09 -16.03 2.35
N HIS A 32 -18.09 -15.05 3.25
CA HIS A 32 -18.93 -14.99 4.44
C HIS A 32 -20.08 -13.98 4.33
N GLN A 33 -20.32 -13.44 3.13
CA GLN A 33 -21.35 -12.42 2.84
C GLN A 33 -21.33 -11.20 3.77
N TRP A 34 -20.14 -10.73 4.17
CA TRP A 34 -20.02 -9.52 4.98
C TRP A 34 -20.47 -8.29 4.19
N SER A 35 -21.32 -7.46 4.80
CA SER A 35 -21.78 -6.19 4.22
C SER A 35 -20.63 -5.23 3.91
N ALA A 36 -19.53 -5.29 4.68
CA ALA A 36 -18.35 -4.45 4.52
C ALA A 36 -17.40 -4.89 3.39
N THR A 37 -17.67 -6.01 2.70
CA THR A 37 -16.77 -6.60 1.68
C THR A 37 -16.35 -5.59 0.61
N GLY A 38 -17.30 -4.87 0.01
CA GLY A 38 -17.01 -3.90 -1.06
C GLY A 38 -16.12 -2.77 -0.56
N THR A 39 -16.38 -2.28 0.65
CA THR A 39 -15.58 -1.23 1.30
C THR A 39 -14.16 -1.71 1.58
N LEU A 40 -13.99 -2.91 2.16
CA LEU A 40 -12.67 -3.49 2.45
C LEU A 40 -11.82 -3.66 1.20
N LEU A 41 -12.42 -4.18 0.11
CA LEU A 41 -11.74 -4.32 -1.17
C LEU A 41 -11.36 -2.96 -1.77
N THR A 42 -12.27 -1.99 -1.74
CA THR A 42 -12.03 -0.65 -2.28
C THR A 42 -10.90 0.07 -1.53
N ILE A 43 -10.92 0.04 -0.20
CA ILE A 43 -9.86 0.64 0.62
C ILE A 43 -8.55 -0.13 0.43
N GLY A 44 -8.60 -1.47 0.36
CA GLY A 44 -7.43 -2.30 0.14
C GLY A 44 -6.70 -1.98 -1.17
N ILE A 45 -7.43 -1.93 -2.28
CA ILE A 45 -6.89 -1.58 -3.60
C ILE A 45 -6.40 -0.13 -3.63
N SER A 46 -7.16 0.80 -3.05
CA SER A 46 -6.77 2.22 -2.98
C SER A 46 -5.49 2.41 -2.17
N GLY A 47 -5.35 1.71 -1.04
CA GLY A 47 -4.14 1.69 -0.23
C GLY A 47 -2.93 1.18 -1.00
N GLN A 48 -3.09 0.09 -1.78
CA GLN A 48 -2.01 -0.40 -2.65
C GLN A 48 -1.63 0.63 -3.72
N ALA A 49 -2.59 1.29 -4.36
CA ALA A 49 -2.34 2.34 -5.34
C ALA A 49 -1.56 3.53 -4.74
N ILE A 50 -1.92 3.97 -3.53
CA ILE A 50 -1.18 4.99 -2.77
C ILE A 50 0.25 4.52 -2.50
N GLY A 51 0.44 3.27 -2.08
CA GLY A 51 1.77 2.69 -1.86
C GLY A 51 2.65 2.71 -3.12
N PHE A 52 2.09 2.35 -4.28
CA PHE A 52 2.79 2.49 -5.56
C PHE A 52 3.11 3.95 -5.90
N GLY A 53 2.22 4.90 -5.58
CA GLY A 53 2.49 6.33 -5.73
C GLY A 53 3.72 6.78 -4.93
N PHE A 54 3.81 6.38 -3.66
CA PHE A 54 4.98 6.67 -2.82
C PHE A 54 6.26 5.99 -3.31
N LEU A 55 6.17 4.78 -3.83
CA LEU A 55 7.32 4.08 -4.41
C LEU A 55 7.83 4.83 -5.66
N GLY A 56 6.94 5.20 -6.57
CA GLY A 56 7.28 5.99 -7.76
C GLY A 56 7.91 7.33 -7.38
N PHE A 57 7.36 8.01 -6.37
CA PHE A 57 7.95 9.23 -5.82
C PHE A 57 9.36 9.01 -5.27
N ALA A 58 9.58 7.95 -4.48
CA ALA A 58 10.88 7.62 -3.92
C ALA A 58 11.94 7.34 -5.00
N ILE A 59 11.55 6.64 -6.08
CA ILE A 59 12.39 6.36 -7.24
C ILE A 59 12.73 7.67 -7.95
N MET A 60 11.74 8.50 -8.27
CA MET A 60 11.97 9.80 -8.92
C MET A 60 12.89 10.70 -8.08
N GLN A 61 12.68 10.75 -6.77
CA GLN A 61 13.55 11.52 -5.88
C GLN A 61 15.00 11.02 -5.90
N ALA A 62 15.21 9.70 -5.99
CA ALA A 62 16.55 9.12 -6.09
C ALA A 62 17.22 9.43 -7.45
N VAL A 63 16.45 9.41 -8.53
CA VAL A 63 16.93 9.69 -9.90
C VAL A 63 17.25 11.19 -10.08
N PHE A 64 16.40 12.08 -9.56
CA PHE A 64 16.53 13.52 -9.74
C PHE A 64 17.38 14.21 -8.68
N ARG A 65 17.82 13.51 -7.63
CA ARG A 65 18.84 14.02 -6.71
C ARG A 65 20.17 14.12 -7.48
N LYS A 66 20.38 15.26 -8.14
CA LYS A 66 21.70 15.66 -8.63
C LYS A 66 22.64 15.77 -7.42
N LYS A 67 23.85 15.25 -7.59
CA LYS A 67 24.96 15.36 -6.62
C LYS A 67 25.17 16.80 -6.19
#